data_AF-A0A2Z5E7J9-F1
#
_entry.id   AF-A0A2Z5E7J9-F1
#
_cell.length_a   1.000
_cell.length_b   1.000
_cell.length_c   1.000
_cell.angle_alpha   90.00
_cell.angle_beta   90.00
_cell.angle_gamma   90.00
#
_symmetry.space_group_name_H-M   'P 1'
#
loop_
_entity.id
_entity.type
_entity.pdbx_description
1 polymer ?
#
loop_
_entity_poly.entity_id
_entity_poly.type
_entity_poly.pdbx_seq_one_letter_code
_entity_poly.pdbx_strand_id
1 'polypeptide(L)' 'MQISAAHCREQEALQRAKALSEPLENRRKIALDAAKAWEAEAVWAENRASKSTPLDKLDVAIALEFEREAKSGLSE' A
#
# COMPACT_ATOMS: atom_id res chain seq x y z
N MET A 1 2.17 5.02 8.13
CA MET A 1 1.56 5.51 6.87
C MET A 1 1.53 4.36 5.88
N GLN A 2 0.36 3.92 5.41
CA GLN A 2 0.26 3.02 4.26
C GLN A 2 0.20 3.88 2.99
N ILE A 3 1.16 3.71 2.09
CA ILE A 3 1.17 4.39 0.81
C ILE A 3 0.25 3.61 -0.15
N SER A 4 -0.64 4.33 -0.83
CA SER A 4 -1.55 3.73 -1.82
C SER A 4 -0.81 3.38 -3.11
N ALA A 5 -1.29 2.34 -3.81
CA ALA A 5 -0.75 1.97 -5.11
C ALA A 5 -0.76 3.13 -6.11
N ALA A 6 -1.84 3.94 -6.09
CA ALA A 6 -1.96 5.12 -6.94
C ALA A 6 -0.82 6.14 -6.71
N HIS A 7 -0.45 6.40 -5.45
CA HIS A 7 0.67 7.27 -5.14
C HIS A 7 2.01 6.69 -5.61
N CYS A 8 2.22 5.38 -5.43
CA CYS A 8 3.43 4.71 -5.94
C CYS A 8 3.54 4.84 -7.47
N ARG A 9 2.42 4.68 -8.21
CA ARG A 9 2.39 4.87 -9.67
C ARG A 9 2.65 6.31 -10.10
N GLU A 10 2.15 7.29 -9.35
CA GLU A 10 2.43 8.71 -9.60
C GLU A 10 3.92 9.02 -9.44
N GLN A 11 4.55 8.49 -8.37
CA GLN A 11 5.99 8.65 -8.15
C GLN A 11 6.82 7.93 -9.22
N GLU A 12 6.43 6.73 -9.64
CA GLU A 12 7.04 6.01 -10.76
C GLU A 12 7.06 6.88 -12.03
N ALA A 13 5.92 7.43 -12.42
CA ALA A 13 5.79 8.27 -13.61
C ALA A 13 6.65 9.54 -13.50
N LEU A 14 6.67 10.17 -12.33
CA LEU A 14 7.48 11.36 -12.07
C LEU A 14 8.99 11.08 -12.18
N GLN A 15 9.46 9.94 -11.68
CA GLN A 15 10.88 9.55 -11.80
C GLN A 15 11.25 9.18 -13.24
N ARG A 16 10.35 8.53 -14.00
CA ARG A 16 10.55 8.30 -15.44
C ARG A 16 10.63 9.60 -16.22
N ALA A 17 9.76 10.56 -15.94
CA ALA A 17 9.80 11.89 -16.55
C ALA A 17 11.12 12.62 -16.25
N LYS A 18 11.60 12.56 -14.99
CA LYS A 18 12.91 13.10 -14.61
C LYS A 18 14.06 12.45 -15.38
N ALA A 19 14.04 11.13 -15.55
CA ALA A 19 15.07 10.42 -16.30
C ALA A 19 15.17 10.88 -17.76
N LEU A 20 14.04 11.27 -18.37
CA LEU A 20 14.01 11.78 -19.74
C LEU A 20 14.60 13.19 -19.86
N SER A 21 14.36 14.06 -18.87
CA SER A 21 14.85 15.45 -18.89
C SER A 21 16.30 15.61 -18.45
N GLU A 22 16.86 14.63 -17.75
CA GLU A 22 18.16 14.77 -17.12
C GLU A 22 19.31 14.60 -18.14
N PRO A 23 20.31 15.49 -18.22
CA PRO A 23 21.39 15.37 -19.20
C PRO A 23 22.48 14.38 -18.81
N LEU A 24 22.69 14.15 -17.51
CA LEU A 24 23.77 13.31 -17.01
C LEU A 24 23.34 11.85 -16.89
N GLU A 25 24.07 10.94 -17.52
CA GLU A 25 23.74 9.50 -17.57
C GLU A 25 23.64 8.87 -16.18
N ASN A 26 24.51 9.24 -15.25
CA ASN A 26 24.47 8.74 -13.87
C ASN A 26 23.14 9.09 -13.18
N ARG A 27 22.65 10.32 -13.36
CA ARG A 27 21.39 10.78 -12.77
C ARG A 27 20.18 10.17 -13.47
N ARG A 28 20.26 9.93 -14.78
CA ARG A 28 19.25 9.14 -15.51
C ARG A 28 19.11 7.74 -14.91
N LYS A 29 20.22 7.04 -14.69
CA LYS A 29 20.23 5.70 -14.09
C LYS A 29 19.57 5.71 -12.70
N ILE A 30 19.96 6.65 -11.85
CA ILE A 30 19.35 6.79 -10.51
C ILE A 30 17.83 7.03 -10.59
N ALA A 31 17.38 7.91 -11.49
CA ALA A 31 15.95 8.18 -11.66
C ALA A 31 15.18 6.94 -12.18
N LEU A 32 15.77 6.17 -13.10
CA LEU A 32 15.17 4.92 -13.59
C LEU A 32 15.13 3.84 -12.50
N ASP A 33 16.17 3.73 -11.68
CA ASP A 33 16.19 2.77 -10.58
C ASP A 33 15.18 3.14 -9.50
N ALA A 34 15.04 4.43 -9.20
CA ALA A 34 13.97 4.93 -8.34
C ALA A 34 12.58 4.62 -8.91
N ALA A 35 12.38 4.78 -10.23
CA ALA A 35 11.11 4.43 -10.87
C ALA A 35 10.77 2.93 -10.72
N LYS A 36 11.76 2.04 -10.90
CA LYS A 36 11.58 0.59 -10.68
C LYS A 36 11.22 0.26 -9.23
N ALA A 37 11.83 0.94 -8.27
CA ALA A 37 11.51 0.74 -6.86
C ALA A 37 10.06 1.14 -6.55
N TRP A 38 9.59 2.27 -7.11
CA TRP A 38 8.20 2.70 -6.98
C TRP A 38 7.21 1.77 -7.67
N GLU A 39 7.55 1.24 -8.85
CA GLU A 39 6.76 0.24 -9.56
C GLU A 39 6.60 -1.03 -8.71
N ALA A 40 7.69 -1.52 -8.11
CA ALA A 40 7.63 -2.65 -7.19
C ALA A 40 6.69 -2.32 -6.01
N GLU A 41 6.89 -1.21 -5.32
CA GLU A 41 6.05 -0.83 -4.16
C GLU A 41 4.57 -0.69 -4.54
N ALA A 42 4.25 -0.22 -5.76
CA ALA A 42 2.87 -0.18 -6.25
C ALA A 42 2.23 -1.58 -6.28
N VAL A 43 2.96 -2.58 -6.79
CA VAL A 43 2.51 -3.98 -6.80
C VAL A 43 2.34 -4.53 -5.39
N TRP A 44 3.25 -4.20 -4.47
CA TRP A 44 3.09 -4.59 -3.05
C TRP A 44 1.87 -3.91 -2.42
N ALA A 45 1.62 -2.63 -2.72
CA ALA A 45 0.46 -1.91 -2.23
C ALA A 45 -0.86 -2.47 -2.78
N GLU A 46 -0.91 -2.82 -4.08
CA GLU A 46 -2.05 -3.51 -4.71
C GLU A 46 -2.32 -4.86 -4.03
N ASN A 47 -1.26 -5.63 -3.76
CA ASN A 47 -1.36 -6.90 -3.07
C ASN A 47 -1.84 -6.76 -1.62
N ARG A 48 -1.37 -5.74 -0.88
CA ARG A 48 -1.85 -5.45 0.48
C ARG A 48 -3.33 -5.07 0.47
N ALA A 49 -3.74 -4.20 -0.46
CA ALA A 49 -5.14 -3.80 -0.62
C ALA A 49 -6.03 -5.01 -0.96
N SER A 50 -5.56 -5.90 -1.82
CA SER A 50 -6.29 -7.12 -2.23
C SER A 50 -6.35 -8.19 -1.14
N LYS A 51 -5.36 -8.25 -0.24
CA LYS A 51 -5.31 -9.20 0.88
C LYS A 51 -6.03 -8.72 2.14
N SER A 52 -6.34 -7.43 2.24
CA SER A 52 -7.11 -6.85 3.35
C SER A 52 -8.56 -7.32 3.40
N THR A 53 -9.04 -8.12 2.45
CA THR A 53 -10.47 -8.39 2.28
C THR A 53 -11.01 -9.66 2.98
N PRO A 54 -10.21 -10.72 3.25
CA PRO A 54 -10.71 -11.91 3.98
C PRO A 54 -10.36 -11.95 5.47
N LEU A 55 -9.11 -11.64 5.86
CA LEU A 55 -8.66 -11.76 7.26
C LEU A 55 -9.33 -10.70 8.15
N ASP A 56 -9.45 -9.48 7.63
CA ASP A 56 -10.10 -8.35 8.29
C ASP A 56 -11.57 -8.62 8.62
N LYS A 57 -12.29 -9.37 7.77
CA LYS A 57 -13.69 -9.74 8.03
C LYS A 57 -13.84 -10.73 9.18
N LEU A 58 -12.92 -11.68 9.28
CA LEU A 58 -12.93 -12.65 10.38
C LEU A 58 -12.56 -11.94 11.69
N ASP A 59 -11.55 -11.07 11.67
CA ASP A 59 -11.16 -10.29 12.85
C ASP A 59 -12.29 -9.36 13.30
N VAL A 60 -13.01 -8.72 12.36
CA VAL A 60 -14.22 -7.93 12.65
C VAL A 60 -15.34 -8.79 13.23
N ALA A 61 -15.57 -9.99 12.67
CA ALA A 61 -16.58 -10.91 13.19
C ALA A 61 -16.26 -11.37 14.62
N ILE A 62 -14.99 -11.69 14.89
CA ILE A 62 -14.50 -12.06 16.22
C ILE A 62 -14.66 -10.88 17.20
N ALA A 63 -14.27 -9.67 16.81
CA ALA A 63 -14.42 -8.48 17.64
C ALA A 63 -15.90 -8.20 17.98
N LEU A 64 -16.81 -8.39 17.01
CA LEU A 64 -18.26 -8.27 17.23
C LEU A 64 -18.81 -9.32 18.19
N GLU A 65 -18.28 -10.54 18.14
CA GLU A 65 -18.68 -11.63 19.05
C GLU A 65 -18.26 -11.32 20.49
N PHE A 66 -17.00 -10.91 20.70
CA PHE A 66 -16.52 -10.47 22.01
C PHE A 66 -17.33 -9.27 22.56
N GLU A 67 -17.68 -8.29 21.73
CA GLU A 67 -18.49 -7.14 22.17
C GLU A 67 -19.90 -7.58 22.61
N ARG A 68 -20.48 -8.56 21.92
CA ARG A 68 -21.80 -9.12 22.25
C ARG A 68 -21.76 -9.88 23.57
N GLU A 69 -20.75 -10.70 23.79
CA GLU A 69 -20.55 -11.42 25.06
C GLU A 69 -20.35 -10.44 26.22
N ALA A 70 -19.52 -9.39 26.02
CA ALA A 70 -19.31 -8.36 27.04
C ALA A 70 -20.59 -7.60 27.41
N LYS A 71 -21.45 -7.28 26.43
CA LYS A 71 -22.75 -6.63 26.69
C LYS A 71 -23.75 -7.58 27.38
N SER A 72 -23.73 -8.87 27.04
CA SER A 72 -24.60 -9.87 27.66
C SER A 72 -24.22 -10.17 29.12
N GLY A 73 -22.92 -10.22 29.43
CA GLY A 73 -22.42 -10.47 30.79
C GLY A 73 -22.53 -9.28 31.75
N LEU A 74 -23.01 -8.12 31.28
CA LEU A 74 -23.23 -6.90 32.08
C LEU A 74 -24.70 -6.74 32.52
N SER A 75 -25.59 -7.67 32.15
CA SER A 75 -27.02 -7.67 32.53
C SER A 75 -27.41 -8.77 33.53
N GLU A 76 -26.43 -9.45 34.15
CA GLU A 76 -26.65 -10.37 35.28
C GLU A 76 -26.28 -9.74 36.63
#